data_AF-A0A9W2WDV4-F1
#
_entry.id   AF-A0A9W2WDV4-F1
#
_cell.length_a   1.000
_cell.length_b   1.000
_cell.length_c   1.000
_cell.angle_alpha   90.00
_cell.angle_beta   90.00
_cell.angle_gamma   90.00
#
_symmetry.space_group_name_H-M   'P 1'
#
loop_
_entity.id
_entity.type
_entity.pdbx_description
1 polymer ?
#
loop_
_entity_poly.entity_id
_entity_poly.type
_entity_poly.pdbx_seq_one_letter_code
_entity_poly.pdbx_strand_id
1 'polypeptide(L)'
;MGSQWILRCRGRGDLGAAATMGREFGHLMRVRPVITYSLSPLEQHAFPHYFSKGTPNTLHRTRACILHVVPPFVVFYFVYTWGTQEFEKSKRKNPAAYENDK
;
A
#
# COMPACT_ATOMS: atom_id res chain seq x y z
N MET A 1 -27.97 -21.08 3.64
CA MET A 1 -28.53 -20.91 2.27
C MET A 1 -29.21 -19.56 2.23
N GLY A 2 -28.75 -18.64 1.37
CA GLY A 2 -29.35 -17.31 1.25
C GLY A 2 -28.39 -16.25 0.70
N SER A 3 -27.77 -16.55 -0.43
CA SER A 3 -26.95 -15.63 -1.21
C SER A 3 -27.82 -14.58 -1.92
N GLN A 4 -27.51 -13.30 -1.76
CA GLN A 4 -27.92 -12.20 -2.66
C GLN A 4 -26.69 -11.28 -2.85
N TRP A 5 -25.90 -11.51 -3.91
CA TRP A 5 -25.94 -10.78 -5.20
C TRP A 5 -25.74 -9.26 -4.99
N ILE A 6 -24.52 -8.72 -5.08
CA ILE A 6 -23.79 -8.32 -6.31
C ILE A 6 -24.59 -7.41 -7.28
N LEU A 7 -24.09 -6.17 -7.37
CA LEU A 7 -24.13 -5.20 -8.48
C LEU A 7 -25.48 -4.62 -8.95
N ARG A 8 -25.63 -3.29 -8.77
CA ARG A 8 -26.26 -2.43 -9.77
C ARG A 8 -25.41 -1.18 -10.04
N CYS A 9 -25.06 -1.03 -11.31
CA CYS A 9 -24.28 0.06 -11.88
C CYS A 9 -25.05 1.40 -11.94
N ARG A 10 -24.33 2.48 -11.64
CA ARG A 10 -24.15 3.73 -12.43
C ARG A 10 -25.39 4.47 -12.99
N GLY A 11 -25.59 5.67 -12.46
CA GLY A 11 -26.04 6.91 -13.17
C GLY A 11 -25.51 8.10 -12.35
N ARG A 12 -24.53 8.91 -12.78
CA ARG A 12 -24.41 9.84 -13.92
C ARG A 12 -25.45 10.97 -13.88
N GLY A 13 -24.97 12.16 -13.50
CA GLY A 13 -25.63 13.45 -13.73
C GLY A 13 -25.98 14.18 -12.44
N ASP A 14 -25.07 15.03 -11.97
CA ASP A 14 -25.32 16.32 -11.29
C ASP A 14 -23.98 16.93 -10.84
N LEU A 15 -23.15 17.27 -11.82
CA LEU A 15 -21.90 18.02 -11.61
C LEU A 15 -22.22 19.51 -11.81
N GLY A 16 -22.57 20.24 -10.74
CA GLY A 16 -22.77 21.68 -10.88
C GLY A 16 -23.10 22.51 -9.64
N ALA A 17 -23.67 21.95 -8.56
CA ALA A 17 -24.25 22.77 -7.48
C ALA A 17 -23.95 22.30 -6.04
N ALA A 18 -22.85 21.58 -5.79
CA ALA A 18 -22.55 20.98 -4.47
C ALA A 18 -21.22 21.42 -3.84
N ALA A 19 -20.64 22.56 -4.25
CA ALA A 19 -19.29 22.95 -3.83
C ALA A 19 -19.20 23.80 -2.53
N THR A 20 -20.32 24.19 -1.93
CA THR A 20 -20.34 25.09 -0.75
C THR A 20 -20.89 24.45 0.53
N MET A 21 -21.40 23.22 0.47
CA MET A 21 -21.88 22.50 1.66
C MET A 21 -20.69 21.82 2.36
N GLY A 22 -20.36 22.24 3.59
CA GLY A 22 -19.47 21.47 4.49
C GLY A 22 -17.99 21.82 4.50
N ARG A 23 -17.62 23.05 4.14
CA ARG A 23 -16.22 23.53 4.29
C ARG A 23 -15.90 24.15 5.65
N GLU A 24 -16.93 24.54 6.42
CA GLU A 24 -16.79 25.26 7.69
C GLU A 24 -17.29 24.45 8.89
N PHE A 25 -16.61 24.61 10.04
CA PHE A 25 -17.05 24.04 11.31
C PHE A 25 -18.46 24.54 11.65
N GLY A 26 -19.39 23.60 11.89
CA GLY A 26 -20.81 23.90 12.13
C GLY A 26 -21.74 23.42 11.01
N HIS A 27 -21.24 23.26 9.77
CA HIS A 27 -22.03 22.78 8.62
C HIS A 27 -21.45 21.50 7.98
N LEU A 28 -20.69 20.69 8.74
CA LEU A 28 -20.01 19.49 8.22
C LEU A 28 -20.96 18.31 8.02
N MET A 29 -21.60 17.85 9.09
CA MET A 29 -22.52 16.73 9.06
C MET A 29 -23.47 16.78 10.26
N ARG A 30 -24.64 16.17 10.12
CA ARG A 30 -25.58 15.98 11.23
C ARG A 30 -25.18 14.75 12.05
N VAL A 31 -24.51 14.96 13.18
CA VAL A 31 -24.12 13.89 14.11
C VAL A 31 -25.24 13.66 15.14
N ARG A 32 -25.60 12.39 15.35
CA ARG A 32 -26.50 11.94 16.45
C ARG A 32 -25.68 11.89 17.75
N PRO A 33 -26.26 11.97 18.97
CA PRO A 33 -25.47 12.11 20.20
C PRO A 33 -24.40 11.02 20.35
N VAL A 34 -23.13 11.43 20.27
CA VAL A 34 -21.93 10.64 20.57
C VAL A 34 -21.22 11.33 21.72
N ILE A 35 -20.98 10.62 22.81
CA ILE A 35 -20.28 11.14 23.99
C ILE A 35 -18.81 10.72 23.88
N THR A 36 -17.91 11.68 23.84
CA THR A 36 -16.45 11.45 23.78
C THR A 36 -15.78 12.02 25.01
N TYR A 37 -14.87 11.27 25.61
CA TYR A 37 -14.07 11.70 26.75
C TYR A 37 -12.62 11.94 26.32
N SER A 38 -12.01 12.99 26.85
CA SER A 38 -10.61 13.34 26.61
C SER A 38 -9.96 13.78 27.92
N LEU A 39 -8.71 13.39 28.14
CA LEU A 39 -7.89 13.88 29.25
C LEU A 39 -7.07 15.09 28.79
N SER A 40 -6.74 16.00 29.71
CA SER A 40 -5.82 17.10 29.44
C SER A 40 -4.44 16.57 29.02
N PRO A 41 -3.76 17.17 28.02
CA PRO A 41 -2.44 16.71 27.57
C PRO A 41 -1.37 16.72 28.67
N LEU A 42 -1.49 17.60 29.66
CA LEU A 42 -0.53 17.71 30.77
C LEU A 42 -0.60 16.50 31.72
N GLU A 43 -1.72 15.79 31.72
CA GLU A 43 -1.96 14.59 32.53
C GLU A 43 -1.59 13.30 31.76
N GLN A 44 -1.26 13.40 30.47
CA GLN A 44 -0.95 12.28 29.61
C GLN A 44 0.56 12.16 29.40
N HIS A 45 1.05 10.92 29.36
CA HIS A 45 2.39 10.66 28.84
C HIS A 45 2.40 10.82 27.31
N ALA A 46 3.42 11.49 26.77
CA ALA A 46 3.56 11.69 25.32
C ALA A 46 3.72 10.37 24.54
N PHE A 47 4.34 9.35 25.14
CA PHE A 47 4.55 8.03 24.54
C PHE A 47 4.12 6.90 25.48
N PRO A 48 2.82 6.66 25.67
CA PRO A 48 2.33 5.58 26.52
C PRO A 48 2.55 4.23 25.82
N HIS A 49 2.97 3.20 26.57
CA HIS A 49 3.07 1.81 26.10
C HIS A 49 3.91 1.60 24.81
N TYR A 50 5.01 2.34 24.69
CA TYR A 50 5.82 2.36 23.47
C TYR A 50 6.27 0.96 23.00
N PHE A 51 6.86 0.18 23.90
CA PHE A 51 7.34 -1.17 23.57
C PHE A 51 6.23 -2.23 23.59
N SER A 52 5.31 -2.16 24.56
CA SER A 52 4.28 -3.19 24.75
C SER A 52 3.13 -3.12 23.74
N LYS A 53 2.84 -1.93 23.20
CA LYS A 53 1.77 -1.72 22.22
C LYS A 53 2.27 -1.15 20.89
N GLY A 54 3.24 -0.23 20.92
CA GLY A 54 3.78 0.40 19.71
C GLY A 54 4.50 -0.61 18.81
N THR A 55 5.54 -1.27 19.32
CA THR A 55 6.34 -2.24 18.57
C THR A 55 5.50 -3.38 17.95
N PRO A 56 4.65 -4.12 18.68
CA PRO A 56 3.87 -5.19 18.09
C PRO A 56 2.84 -4.70 17.04
N ASN A 57 2.27 -3.50 17.23
CA ASN A 57 1.34 -2.92 16.26
C ASN A 57 2.05 -2.51 14.97
N THR A 58 3.25 -1.92 15.05
CA THR A 58 4.07 -1.61 13.87
C THR A 58 4.46 -2.88 13.13
N LEU A 59 4.91 -3.91 13.84
CA LEU A 59 5.25 -5.20 13.23
C LEU A 59 4.06 -5.87 12.53
N HIS A 60 2.86 -5.83 13.13
CA HIS A 60 1.64 -6.34 12.51
C HIS A 60 1.32 -5.59 11.21
N ARG A 61 1.43 -4.25 11.20
CA ARG A 61 1.23 -3.43 9.99
C ARG A 61 2.25 -3.76 8.91
N THR A 62 3.53 -3.88 9.28
CA THR A 62 4.59 -4.23 8.32
C THR A 62 4.33 -5.60 7.70
N ARG A 63 3.93 -6.61 8.49
CA ARG A 63 3.59 -7.96 7.99
C ARG A 63 2.43 -7.94 7.00
N ALA A 64 1.39 -7.14 7.24
CA ALA A 64 0.28 -7.01 6.32
C ALA A 64 0.70 -6.42 4.95
N CYS A 65 1.65 -5.49 4.95
CA CYS A 65 2.14 -4.87 3.71
C CYS A 65 3.21 -5.70 2.98
N ILE A 66 4.04 -6.45 3.71
CA ILE A 66 5.19 -7.21 3.16
C ILE A 66 4.77 -8.11 2.00
N LEU A 67 3.61 -8.79 2.10
CA LEU A 67 3.17 -9.73 1.05
C LEU A 67 2.77 -9.05 -0.26
N HIS A 68 2.41 -7.76 -0.22
CA HIS A 68 2.08 -7.00 -1.43
C HIS A 68 3.32 -6.35 -2.04
N VAL A 69 4.25 -5.92 -1.18
CA VAL A 69 5.40 -5.12 -1.58
C VAL A 69 6.58 -5.99 -1.99
N VAL A 70 6.89 -7.05 -1.25
CA VAL A 70 8.10 -7.86 -1.45
C VAL A 70 8.10 -8.67 -2.75
N PRO A 71 7.01 -9.34 -3.17
CA PRO A 71 7.06 -10.18 -4.39
C PRO A 71 7.53 -9.45 -5.66
N PRO A 72 7.00 -8.27 -6.04
CA PRO A 72 7.48 -7.59 -7.24
C PRO A 72 8.95 -7.15 -7.13
N PHE A 73 9.43 -6.75 -5.95
CA PHE A 73 10.84 -6.42 -5.74
C PHE A 73 11.76 -7.63 -5.88
N VAL A 74 11.33 -8.79 -5.40
CA VAL A 74 12.07 -10.05 -5.54
C VAL A 74 12.17 -10.45 -7.01
N VAL A 75 11.05 -10.40 -7.75
CA VAL A 75 11.06 -10.67 -9.19
C VAL A 75 11.98 -9.71 -9.93
N PHE A 76 11.91 -8.42 -9.63
CA PHE A 76 12.78 -7.42 -10.22
C PHE A 76 14.27 -7.71 -9.97
N TYR A 77 14.63 -8.09 -8.75
CA TYR A 77 16.00 -8.44 -8.40
C TYR A 77 16.51 -9.67 -9.18
N PHE A 78 15.66 -10.69 -9.36
CA PHE A 78 16.02 -11.86 -10.18
C PHE A 78 16.22 -11.49 -11.65
N VAL A 79 15.34 -10.68 -12.23
CA VAL A 79 15.49 -10.21 -13.62
C VAL A 79 16.77 -9.39 -13.80
N TYR A 80 17.08 -8.50 -12.85
CA TYR A 80 18.28 -7.68 -12.88
C TYR A 80 19.56 -8.53 -12.83
N THR A 81 19.64 -9.47 -11.88
CA THR A 81 20.80 -10.34 -11.70
C THR A 81 21.01 -11.27 -12.89
N TRP A 82 19.94 -11.89 -13.39
CA TRP A 82 19.98 -12.70 -14.61
C TRP A 82 20.43 -11.88 -15.82
N GLY A 83 19.84 -10.71 -16.04
CA GLY A 83 20.17 -9.86 -17.19
C GLY A 83 21.63 -9.40 -17.18
N THR A 84 22.17 -9.08 -16.00
CA THR A 84 23.58 -8.70 -15.84
C THR A 84 24.52 -9.87 -16.18
N GLN A 85 24.22 -11.06 -15.66
CA GLN A 85 25.02 -12.25 -15.91
C GLN A 85 25.00 -12.68 -17.38
N GLU A 86 23.83 -12.63 -18.01
CA GLU A 86 23.67 -13.03 -19.42
C GLU A 86 24.35 -12.05 -20.36
N PHE A 87 24.29 -10.75 -20.05
CA PHE A 87 25.02 -9.72 -20.78
C PHE A 87 26.54 -9.90 -20.69
N GLU A 88 27.06 -10.23 -19.51
CA GLU A 88 28.49 -10.52 -19.32
C GLU A 88 28.93 -11.79 -20.08
N LYS A 89 28.12 -12.84 -20.09
CA LYS A 89 28.38 -14.05 -20.89
C LYS A 89 28.36 -13.75 -22.38
N SER A 90 27.39 -12.98 -22.85
CA SER A 90 27.21 -12.63 -24.26
C SER A 90 28.38 -11.80 -24.81
N LYS A 91 29.08 -11.04 -23.96
CA LYS A 91 30.30 -10.31 -24.36
C LYS A 91 31.50 -11.22 -24.59
N ARG A 92 31.50 -12.45 -24.06
CA ARG A 92 32.62 -13.39 -24.23
C ARG A 92 32.53 -14.06 -25.59
N LYS A 93 33.66 -14.16 -26.29
CA LYS A 93 33.75 -14.87 -27.57
C LYS A 93 33.50 -16.36 -27.36
N ASN A 94 32.67 -16.98 -28.20
CA ASN A 94 32.44 -18.42 -28.17
C ASN A 94 33.47 -19.15 -29.05
N PRO A 95 34.37 -19.97 -28.49
CA PRO A 95 35.37 -20.69 -29.29
C PRO A 95 34.75 -21.68 -30.29
N ALA A 96 33.59 -22.27 -29.97
CA ALA A 96 32.92 -23.25 -30.84
C ALA A 96 32.37 -22.62 -32.15
N ALA A 97 32.22 -21.30 -32.20
CA ALA A 97 31.75 -20.60 -33.39
C ALA A 97 32.83 -20.50 -34.50
N TYR A 98 34.10 -20.79 -34.18
CA TYR A 98 35.24 -20.63 -35.09
C TYR A 98 35.84 -21.96 -35.59
N GLU A 99 35.28 -23.10 -35.20
CA GLU A 99 35.85 -24.43 -35.51
C GLU A 99 35.69 -24.85 -36.98
N ASN A 100 34.69 -24.32 -37.70
CA ASN A 100 34.37 -24.66 -39.10
C ASN A 100 34.66 -23.52 -40.10
N ASP A 101 35.31 -22.45 -39.67
CA ASP A 101 35.71 -21.33 -40.54
C ASP A 101 37.10 -21.66 -41.12
N LYS A 102 37.12 -22.44 -42.21
CA LYS A 102 38.32 -22.82 -42.98
C LYS A 102 38.15 -22.43 -44.43
#